data_AF-A0A4U1HJQ7-F1
#
_entry.id   AF-A0A4U1HJQ7-F1
#
_cell.length_a   1.000
_cell.length_b   1.000
_cell.length_c   1.000
_cell.angle_alpha   90.00
_cell.angle_beta   90.00
_cell.angle_gamma   90.00
#
_symmetry.space_group_name_H-M   'P 1'
#
loop_
_entity.id
_entity.type
_entity.pdbx_description
1 polymer ?
#
loop_
_entity_poly.entity_id
_entity_poly.type
_entity_poly.pdbx_seq_one_letter_code
_entity_poly.pdbx_strand_id
1 'polypeptide(L)' 'MRCGFMAARHSGRSVDEYVAAVFADALSVEIDRARMDSYLSGTSGVSHERARAWLGDLALGKRSGCPR' A
#
# COMPACT_ATOMS: atom_id res chain seq x y z
N MET A 1 -12.94 5.66 25.92
CA MET A 1 -12.96 4.55 24.93
C MET A 1 -14.39 4.30 24.39
N ARG A 2 -15.08 5.30 23.83
CA ARG A 2 -16.45 5.12 23.28
C ARG A 2 -16.57 5.29 21.76
N CYS A 3 -15.64 5.99 21.10
CA CYS A 3 -15.67 6.14 19.64
C CYS A 3 -15.39 4.84 18.87
N GLY A 4 -14.40 4.04 19.29
CA GLY A 4 -14.02 2.80 18.57
C GLY A 4 -15.13 1.75 18.55
N PHE A 5 -15.89 1.61 19.64
CA PHE A 5 -17.00 0.65 19.74
C PHE A 5 -18.16 0.99 18.80
N MET A 6 -18.53 2.27 18.70
CA MET A 6 -19.59 2.68 17.77
C MET A 6 -19.17 2.53 16.31
N ALA A 7 -17.91 2.83 15.98
CA ALA A 7 -17.39 2.68 14.61
C ALA A 7 -17.25 1.21 14.18
N ALA A 8 -16.81 0.33 15.09
CA ALA A 8 -16.79 -1.12 14.88
C ALA A 8 -18.22 -1.67 14.64
N ARG A 9 -19.18 -1.26 15.48
CA ARG A 9 -20.59 -1.67 15.34
C ARG A 9 -21.21 -1.19 14.02
N HIS A 10 -20.91 0.02 13.58
CA HIS A 10 -21.41 0.55 12.30
C HIS A 10 -20.79 -0.15 11.08
N SER A 11 -19.58 -0.69 11.20
CA SER A 11 -18.90 -1.44 10.15
C SER A 11 -19.20 -2.94 10.19
N GLY A 12 -20.07 -3.40 11.11
CA GLY A 12 -20.41 -4.82 11.27
C GLY A 12 -19.24 -5.69 11.75
N ARG A 13 -18.21 -5.07 12.34
CA ARG A 13 -16.97 -5.72 12.77
C ARG A 13 -16.88 -5.75 14.29
N SER A 14 -16.10 -6.69 14.82
CA SER A 14 -15.67 -6.60 16.22
C SER A 14 -14.76 -5.37 16.43
N VAL A 15 -14.62 -4.93 17.68
CA VAL A 15 -13.73 -3.79 18.00
C VAL A 15 -12.29 -4.11 17.59
N ASP A 16 -11.84 -5.33 17.82
CA ASP A 16 -10.47 -5.75 17.48
C ASP A 16 -10.26 -5.79 15.97
N GLU A 17 -11.22 -6.30 15.19
CA GLU A 17 -11.17 -6.30 13.73
C GLU A 17 -11.16 -4.88 13.15
N TYR A 18 -11.96 -3.97 13.73
CA TYR A 18 -11.99 -2.59 13.32
C TYR A 18 -10.66 -1.88 13.62
N VAL A 19 -10.13 -2.08 14.83
CA VAL A 19 -8.84 -1.49 15.24
C VAL A 19 -7.69 -2.04 14.40
N ALA A 20 -7.64 -3.35 14.14
CA ALA A 20 -6.64 -3.96 13.27
C ALA A 20 -6.69 -3.39 11.84
N ALA A 21 -7.89 -3.18 11.29
CA ALA A 21 -8.06 -2.58 9.97
C ALA A 21 -7.56 -1.13 9.93
N VAL A 22 -7.92 -0.32 10.94
CA VAL A 22 -7.45 1.07 11.04
C VAL A 22 -5.92 1.14 11.13
N PHE A 23 -5.30 0.25 11.91
CA PHE A 23 -3.83 0.19 11.99
C PHE A 23 -3.19 -0.27 10.67
N ALA A 24 -3.79 -1.23 9.97
CA ALA A 24 -3.31 -1.66 8.66
C ALA A 24 -3.40 -0.53 7.63
N ASP A 25 -4.51 0.22 7.62
CA ASP A 25 -4.71 1.37 6.74
C ASP A 25 -3.70 2.48 7.05
N ALA A 26 -3.51 2.81 8.33
CA ALA A 26 -2.53 3.81 8.76
C ALA A 26 -1.10 3.43 8.36
N LEU A 27 -0.73 2.16 8.51
CA LEU A 27 0.57 1.65 8.09
C LEU A 27 0.74 1.72 6.56
N SER A 28 -0.32 1.41 5.79
CA SER A 28 -0.30 1.55 4.33
C SER A 28 -0.08 3.00 3.91
N VAL A 29 -0.74 3.96 4.58
CA VAL A 29 -0.58 5.39 4.31
C VAL A 29 0.86 5.84 4.57
N GLU A 30 1.48 5.38 5.65
CA GLU A 30 2.87 5.74 5.96
C GLU A 30 3.86 5.16 4.93
N ILE A 31 3.64 3.91 4.49
CA ILE A 31 4.42 3.29 3.42
C ILE A 31 4.29 4.07 2.10
N ASP A 32 3.07 4.46 1.75
CA ASP A 32 2.82 5.21 0.52
C ASP A 32 3.40 6.64 0.60
N ARG A 33 3.37 7.27 1.78
CA ARG A 33 4.05 8.55 2.04
C ARG A 33 5.56 8.43 1.83
N ALA A 34 6.19 7.43 2.45
CA ALA A 34 7.64 7.20 2.29
C ALA A 34 8.02 6.95 0.82
N ARG A 35 7.16 6.26 0.04
CA ARG A 35 7.36 6.10 -1.42
C ARG A 35 7.26 7.42 -2.15
N MET A 36 6.27 8.25 -1.83
CA MET A 36 6.14 9.57 -2.44
C MET A 36 7.35 10.45 -2.13
N ASP A 37 7.82 10.47 -0.90
CA ASP A 37 9.01 11.23 -0.50
C ASP A 37 10.27 10.72 -1.23
N SER A 38 10.39 9.40 -1.44
CA SER A 38 11.45 8.79 -2.25
C SER A 38 11.41 9.29 -3.70
N TYR A 39 10.23 9.30 -4.34
CA TYR A 39 10.07 9.82 -5.70
C TYR A 39 10.35 11.33 -5.80
N LEU A 40 9.88 12.11 -4.83
CA LEU A 40 10.13 13.56 -4.78
C LEU A 40 11.60 13.90 -4.55
N SER A 41 12.33 13.06 -3.81
CA SER A 41 13.78 13.19 -3.61
C SER A 41 14.62 12.63 -4.77
N GLY A 42 13.99 12.15 -5.85
CA GLY A 42 14.67 11.59 -7.01
C GLY A 42 15.18 10.17 -6.83
N THR A 43 14.86 9.52 -5.71
CA THR A 43 15.18 8.11 -5.46
C THR A 43 14.05 7.24 -6.02
N SER A 44 14.29 6.53 -7.13
CA SER A 44 13.26 5.64 -7.68
C SER A 44 13.04 4.44 -6.76
N GLY A 45 11.80 4.17 -6.36
CA GLY A 45 11.46 2.98 -5.57
C GLY A 45 11.84 1.64 -6.23
N VAL A 46 12.08 1.61 -7.54
CA VAL A 46 12.54 0.44 -8.30
C VAL A 46 13.68 0.86 -9.22
N SER A 47 14.74 0.05 -9.31
CA SER A 47 15.84 0.33 -10.25
C SER A 47 15.36 0.36 -11.71
N HIS A 48 15.99 1.20 -12.51
CA HIS A 48 15.62 1.39 -13.92
C HIS A 48 15.67 0.07 -14.72
N GLU A 49 16.68 -0.77 -14.48
CA GLU A 49 16.82 -2.09 -15.12
C GLU A 49 15.65 -3.01 -14.82
N ARG A 50 15.21 -3.04 -13.55
CA ARG A 50 14.11 -3.90 -13.09
C ARG A 50 12.76 -3.40 -13.62
N ALA A 51 12.57 -2.08 -13.69
CA ALA A 51 11.41 -1.48 -14.35
C ALA A 51 11.37 -1.81 -15.86
N ARG A 52 12.52 -1.72 -16.54
CA ARG A 52 12.64 -2.01 -17.98
C ARG A 52 12.37 -3.49 -18.29
N ALA A 53 12.88 -4.41 -17.48
CA ALA A 53 12.60 -5.83 -17.62
C ALA A 53 11.10 -6.13 -17.46
N TRP A 54 10.45 -5.54 -16.45
CA TRP A 54 9.01 -5.71 -16.24
C TRP A 54 8.16 -5.16 -17.39
N LEU A 55 8.51 -3.98 -17.93
CA LEU A 55 7.86 -3.41 -19.11
C LEU A 55 8.04 -4.31 -20.35
N GLY A 56 9.20 -4.93 -20.50
CA GLY A 56 9.45 -5.92 -21.56
C GLY A 56 8.56 -7.16 -21.42
N ASP A 57 8.44 -7.70 -20.21
CA ASP A 57 7.55 -8.84 -19.93
C ASP A 57 6.07 -8.50 -20.20
N LEU A 58 5.63 -7.30 -19.83
CA LEU A 58 4.29 -6.81 -20.14
C LEU A 58 4.03 -6.70 -21.65
N ALA A 59 5.00 -6.18 -22.41
CA ALA A 59 4.90 -6.08 -23.87
C ALA A 59 4.80 -7.47 -24.54
N LEU A 60 5.36 -8.51 -23.91
CA LEU A 60 5.23 -9.91 -24.32
C LEU A 60 3.92 -10.57 -23.83
N GLY A 61 3.03 -9.81 -23.19
CA GLY A 61 1.74 -10.30 -22.69
C GLY A 61 1.81 -11.02 -21.34
N LYS A 62 2.97 -11.04 -20.66
CA LYS A 62 3.10 -11.65 -19.34
C LYS A 62 2.52 -10.69 -18.29
N ARG A 63 1.53 -11.15 -17.53
CA ARG A 63 0.98 -10.40 -16.39
C ARG A 63 1.74 -10.75 -15.12
N SER A 64 2.86 -10.07 -14.89
CA SER A 64 3.57 -10.09 -13.61
C SER A 64 3.21 -8.84 -12.79
N GLY A 65 3.21 -8.97 -11.45
CA GLY A 65 2.93 -7.84 -10.56
C GLY A 65 3.93 -6.70 -10.75
N CYS A 66 3.46 -5.45 -10.67
CA CYS A 66 4.32 -4.28 -10.76
C CYS A 66 5.45 -4.36 -9.73
N PRO A 67 6.73 -4.22 -10.15
CA PRO A 67 7.85 -4.29 -9.24
C PRO A 67 7.73 -3.18 -8.21
N ARG A 68 8.10 -3.53 -6.97
CA ARG A 68 8.20 -2.64 -5.82
C ARG A 68 9.62 -2.60 -5.30
#